data_AF-A0A811VDH9-F1
#
_entry.id   AF-A0A811VDH9-F1
#
_cell.length_a   1.000
_cell.length_b   1.000
_cell.length_c   1.000
_cell.angle_alpha   90.00
_cell.angle_beta   90.00
_cell.angle_gamma   90.00
#
_symmetry.space_group_name_H-M   'P 1'
#
loop_
_entity.id
_entity.type
_entity.pdbx_description
1 polymer ?
#
loop_
_entity_poly.entity_id
_entity_poly.type
_entity_poly.pdbx_seq_one_letter_code
_entity_poly.pdbx_strand_id
1 'polypeptide(L)'
;MASVVIGNKFELANVNYFWTSPYEYYRMPEIDPELHKRLSKSHLVIFKGDLNYRKLISDFSWDCTESFKTCLKGFQPTNLCSLRTIKADLICGLLEGQSKSLEKENNEWMITGEFGTIQFAAKCDCFHNSDR
;
A
#
# COMPACT_ATOMS: atom_id res chain seq x y z
N MET A 1 1.64 6.27 -11.22
CA MET A 1 2.72 7.26 -11.10
C MET A 1 2.99 7.50 -9.63
N ALA A 2 4.23 7.28 -9.18
CA ALA A 2 4.70 7.69 -7.86
C ALA A 2 5.50 8.99 -8.04
N SER A 3 5.14 10.05 -7.33
CA SER A 3 5.82 11.34 -7.35
C SER A 3 6.75 11.44 -6.15
N VAL A 4 7.97 11.91 -6.35
CA VAL A 4 8.97 12.14 -5.28
C VAL A 4 9.26 13.64 -5.21
N VAL A 5 9.35 14.19 -4.00
CA VAL A 5 9.69 15.61 -3.77
C VAL A 5 11.06 15.68 -3.10
N ILE A 6 12.03 16.34 -3.72
CA ILE A 6 13.34 16.66 -3.14
C ILE A 6 13.66 18.14 -3.43
N GLY A 7 13.90 18.94 -2.39
CA GLY A 7 14.51 20.28 -2.50
C GLY A 7 13.74 21.33 -3.32
N ASN A 8 12.43 21.50 -3.10
CA ASN A 8 11.54 22.39 -3.87
C ASN A 8 11.43 22.06 -5.36
N LYS A 9 11.80 20.84 -5.77
CA LYS A 9 11.70 20.38 -7.16
C LYS A 9 10.74 19.20 -7.24
N PHE A 10 9.82 19.27 -8.18
CA PHE A 10 9.02 18.13 -8.62
C PHE A 10 9.84 17.36 -9.65
N GLU A 11 10.04 16.07 -9.40
CA GLU A 11 10.67 15.16 -10.36
C GLU A 11 9.60 14.18 -10.87
N LEU A 12 9.47 14.09 -12.19
CA LEU A 12 8.79 12.96 -12.79
C LEU A 12 9.75 11.77 -12.81
N ALA A 13 9.40 10.71 -12.09
CA ALA A 13 10.23 9.50 -12.07
C ALA A 13 10.38 8.93 -13.49
N ASN A 14 11.57 8.42 -13.80
CA ASN A 14 11.83 7.70 -15.05
C ASN A 14 10.87 6.52 -15.24
N VAL A 15 10.68 6.14 -16.51
CA VAL A 15 9.91 4.95 -16.87
C VAL A 15 10.50 3.74 -16.14
N ASN A 16 9.63 2.98 -15.49
CA ASN A 16 10.00 1.76 -14.79
C ASN A 16 8.90 0.71 -15.00
N TYR A 17 9.29 -0.45 -15.52
CA TYR A 17 8.38 -1.53 -15.93
C TYR A 17 7.72 -2.24 -14.75
N PHE A 18 8.28 -2.16 -13.54
CA PHE A 18 7.70 -2.79 -12.36
C PHE A 18 6.26 -2.31 -12.12
N TRP A 19 5.99 -1.02 -12.32
CA TRP A 19 4.65 -0.44 -12.12
C TRP A 19 3.57 -1.06 -13.00
N THR A 20 3.93 -1.46 -14.22
CA THR A 20 3.03 -2.07 -15.21
C THR A 20 3.13 -3.60 -15.25
N SER A 21 4.07 -4.19 -14.51
CA SER A 21 4.20 -5.64 -14.37
C SER A 21 3.03 -6.24 -13.55
N PRO A 22 2.81 -7.56 -13.58
CA PRO A 22 1.80 -8.20 -12.73
C PRO A 22 2.24 -8.33 -11.26
N TYR A 23 3.49 -7.99 -10.92
CA TYR A 23 4.03 -8.24 -9.59
C TYR A 23 3.39 -7.35 -8.51
N GLU A 24 3.16 -7.98 -7.37
CA GLU A 24 2.78 -7.36 -6.12
C GLU A 24 3.98 -6.66 -5.50
N TYR A 25 3.74 -5.65 -4.66
CA TYR A 25 4.82 -4.79 -4.18
C TYR A 25 5.78 -5.47 -3.22
N TYR A 26 5.34 -6.46 -2.44
CA TYR A 26 6.25 -7.23 -1.58
C TYR A 26 7.34 -7.98 -2.34
N ARG A 27 7.17 -8.20 -3.65
CA ARG A 27 8.18 -8.80 -4.52
C ARG A 27 9.17 -7.79 -5.12
N MET A 28 8.93 -6.49 -4.93
CA MET A 28 9.80 -5.43 -5.47
C MET A 28 11.28 -5.59 -5.06
N PRO A 29 11.65 -5.94 -3.81
CA PRO A 29 13.04 -6.15 -3.44
C PRO A 29 13.76 -7.23 -4.26
N GLU A 30 13.02 -8.23 -4.74
CA GLU A 30 13.56 -9.34 -5.55
C GLU A 30 13.57 -8.99 -7.04
N ILE A 31 12.50 -8.35 -7.55
CA ILE A 31 12.30 -8.10 -8.98
C ILE A 31 13.01 -6.81 -9.45
N ASP A 32 12.94 -5.74 -8.65
CA ASP A 32 13.56 -4.44 -8.94
C ASP A 32 14.15 -3.83 -7.66
N PRO A 33 15.30 -4.36 -7.19
CA PRO A 33 15.94 -3.91 -5.96
C PRO A 33 16.36 -2.44 -6.01
N GLU A 34 16.68 -1.89 -7.19
CA GLU A 34 17.07 -0.48 -7.33
C GLU A 34 15.87 0.43 -7.14
N LEU A 35 14.69 0.07 -7.66
CA LEU A 35 13.46 0.79 -7.36
C LEU A 35 13.14 0.76 -5.86
N HIS A 36 13.23 -0.41 -5.23
CA HIS A 36 13.00 -0.54 -3.80
C HIS A 36 13.96 0.34 -2.98
N LYS A 37 15.25 0.33 -3.32
CA LYS A 37 16.28 1.18 -2.72
C LYS A 37 16.03 2.68 -2.96
N ARG A 38 15.48 3.05 -4.10
CA ARG A 38 15.09 4.44 -4.36
C ARG A 38 13.92 4.86 -3.48
N LEU A 39 12.89 4.01 -3.32
CA LEU A 39 11.76 4.29 -2.44
C LEU A 39 12.20 4.41 -0.98
N SER A 40 13.15 3.59 -0.51
CA SER A 40 13.60 3.60 0.88
C SER A 40 14.33 4.87 1.33
N LYS A 41 14.80 5.68 0.37
CA LYS A 41 15.38 7.02 0.61
C LYS A 41 14.32 8.10 0.84
N SER A 42 13.06 7.83 0.54
CA SER A 42 11.97 8.80 0.73
C SER A 42 11.57 8.89 2.21
N HIS A 43 11.13 10.06 2.68
CA HIS A 43 10.54 10.20 4.01
C HIS A 43 9.13 9.61 4.10
N LEU A 44 8.39 9.63 2.98
CA LEU A 44 7.05 9.10 2.83
C LEU A 44 6.82 8.71 1.37
N VAL A 45 6.19 7.56 1.13
CA VAL A 45 5.67 7.16 -0.17
C VAL A 45 4.15 7.13 -0.12
N ILE A 46 3.50 7.87 -1.03
CA ILE A 46 2.04 7.91 -1.14
C ILE A 46 1.59 7.09 -2.35
N PHE A 47 0.84 6.03 -2.07
CA PHE A 47 0.19 5.20 -3.09
C PHE A 47 -1.24 5.70 -3.33
N LYS A 48 -1.58 5.97 -4.59
CA LYS A 48 -2.87 6.59 -4.97
C LYS A 48 -3.77 5.61 -5.70
N GLY A 49 -4.99 5.45 -5.24
CA GLY A 49 -6.05 4.73 -5.94
C GLY A 49 -6.01 3.21 -5.77
N ASP A 50 -7.04 2.58 -6.29
CA ASP A 50 -7.40 1.19 -6.03
C ASP A 50 -6.34 0.18 -6.51
N LEU A 51 -5.81 0.33 -7.74
CA LEU A 51 -4.79 -0.59 -8.26
C LEU A 51 -3.52 -0.62 -7.40
N ASN A 52 -3.06 0.54 -6.91
CA ASN A 52 -1.87 0.57 -6.05
C ASN A 52 -2.16 -0.09 -4.69
N TYR A 53 -3.38 0.05 -4.17
CA TYR A 53 -3.79 -0.64 -2.95
C TYR A 53 -3.82 -2.15 -3.14
N ARG A 54 -4.40 -2.63 -4.24
CA ARG A 54 -4.43 -4.06 -4.60
C ARG A 54 -3.02 -4.64 -4.68
N LYS A 55 -2.09 -3.94 -5.35
CA LYS A 55 -0.67 -4.35 -5.39
C LYS A 55 0.04 -4.27 -4.03
N LEU A 56 -0.32 -3.32 -3.16
CA LEU A 56 0.22 -3.21 -1.80
C LEU A 56 -0.15 -4.44 -0.97
N ILE A 57 -1.42 -4.85 -1.03
CA ILE A 57 -1.93 -5.98 -0.24
C ILE A 57 -2.02 -7.28 -1.02
N SER A 58 -1.32 -7.38 -2.15
CA SER A 58 -1.21 -8.61 -2.96
C SER A 58 -2.52 -9.14 -3.56
N ASP A 59 -3.58 -8.35 -3.63
CA ASP A 59 -4.87 -8.73 -4.22
C ASP A 59 -5.44 -10.07 -3.70
N PHE A 60 -5.15 -10.41 -2.44
CA PHE A 60 -5.64 -11.63 -1.80
C PHE A 60 -7.00 -11.40 -1.11
N SER A 61 -7.71 -12.50 -0.88
CA SER A 61 -8.90 -12.53 -0.03
C SER A 61 -8.51 -12.49 1.45
N TRP A 62 -8.18 -11.29 1.93
CA TRP A 62 -7.89 -11.04 3.34
C TRP A 62 -9.16 -11.02 4.18
N ASP A 63 -9.04 -11.38 5.46
CA ASP A 63 -10.04 -10.96 6.43
C ASP A 63 -10.06 -9.42 6.48
N CYS A 64 -11.24 -8.83 6.41
CA CYS A 64 -11.39 -7.37 6.41
C CYS A 64 -10.82 -6.68 7.67
N THR A 65 -10.65 -7.43 8.76
CA THR A 65 -10.07 -6.99 10.03
C THR A 65 -8.55 -7.21 10.13
N GLU A 66 -7.96 -7.97 9.19
CA GLU A 66 -6.52 -8.23 9.17
C GLU A 66 -5.75 -6.91 9.14
N SER A 67 -4.64 -6.84 9.87
CA SER A 67 -3.94 -5.57 10.02
C SER A 67 -3.31 -5.14 8.69
N PHE A 68 -3.36 -3.83 8.39
CA PHE A 68 -2.72 -3.30 7.18
C PHE A 68 -1.23 -3.68 7.09
N LYS A 69 -0.53 -3.71 8.25
CA LYS A 69 0.87 -4.12 8.34
C LYS A 69 1.08 -5.58 7.93
N THR A 70 0.21 -6.50 8.35
CA THR A 70 0.25 -7.90 7.92
C THR A 70 0.04 -8.01 6.42
N CYS A 71 -0.98 -7.31 5.90
CA CYS A 71 -1.35 -7.35 4.49
C CYS A 71 -0.27 -6.80 3.55
N LEU A 72 0.61 -5.90 4.03
CA LEU A 72 1.78 -5.44 3.28
C LEU A 72 2.83 -6.53 3.04
N LYS A 73 2.77 -7.67 3.76
CA LYS A 73 3.68 -8.80 3.63
C LYS A 73 5.17 -8.41 3.66
N GLY A 74 5.51 -7.47 4.55
CA GLY A 74 6.88 -6.96 4.69
C GLY A 74 7.29 -5.89 3.67
N PHE A 75 6.43 -5.51 2.72
CA PHE A 75 6.68 -4.37 1.84
C PHE A 75 6.61 -3.06 2.62
N GLN A 76 7.76 -2.61 3.10
CA GLN A 76 7.85 -1.37 3.85
C GLN A 76 9.20 -0.67 3.65
N PRO A 77 9.49 -0.20 2.41
CA PRO A 77 10.78 0.45 2.12
C PRO A 77 11.03 1.70 3.00
N THR A 78 9.96 2.40 3.36
CA THR A 78 9.94 3.58 4.23
C THR A 78 8.53 3.77 4.81
N ASN A 79 8.24 4.91 5.43
CA ASN A 79 6.88 5.28 5.79
C ASN A 79 6.02 5.28 4.53
N LEU A 80 4.87 4.63 4.57
CA LEU A 80 3.97 4.58 3.43
C LEU A 80 2.55 4.95 3.83
N CYS A 81 1.85 5.62 2.91
CA CYS A 81 0.46 5.99 3.04
C CYS A 81 -0.28 5.54 1.77
N SER A 82 -1.41 4.85 1.95
CA SER A 82 -2.32 4.50 0.88
C SER A 82 -3.53 5.43 0.93
N LEU A 83 -3.83 6.09 -0.18
CA LEU A 83 -5.02 6.91 -0.37
C LEU A 83 -5.86 6.26 -1.45
N ARG A 84 -6.95 5.61 -1.03
CA ARG A 84 -7.79 4.79 -1.91
C ARG A 84 -9.24 5.24 -1.85
N THR A 85 -9.89 5.28 -3.02
CA THR A 85 -11.34 5.06 -3.11
C THR A 85 -11.58 3.58 -3.42
N ILE A 86 -12.55 2.96 -2.73
CA ILE A 86 -12.76 1.51 -2.73
C ILE A 86 -13.51 1.11 -4.00
N LYS A 87 -12.83 0.37 -4.89
CA LYS A 87 -13.36 -0.06 -6.19
C LYS A 87 -13.09 -1.54 -6.49
N ALA A 88 -12.81 -2.31 -5.43
CA ALA A 88 -12.54 -3.73 -5.49
C ALA A 88 -12.90 -4.40 -4.16
N ASP A 89 -13.24 -5.67 -4.23
CA ASP A 89 -13.75 -6.59 -3.20
C ASP A 89 -12.71 -7.04 -2.16
N LEU A 90 -11.69 -6.23 -1.91
CA LEU A 90 -10.68 -6.46 -0.88
C LEU A 90 -10.49 -5.22 -0.02
N ILE A 91 -10.34 -5.43 1.27
CA ILE A 91 -10.01 -4.40 2.25
C ILE A 91 -9.38 -5.08 3.47
N CYS A 92 -8.66 -4.32 4.28
CA CYS A 92 -8.07 -4.78 5.52
C CYS A 92 -8.10 -3.62 6.53
N GLY A 93 -7.83 -3.92 7.80
CA GLY A 93 -7.74 -2.94 8.87
C GLY A 93 -9.06 -2.29 9.27
N LEU A 94 -10.19 -2.94 8.95
CA LEU A 94 -11.49 -2.53 9.46
C LEU A 94 -11.67 -2.96 10.92
N LEU A 95 -12.59 -2.29 11.61
CA LEU A 95 -13.04 -2.74 12.92
C LEU A 95 -13.93 -3.97 12.79
N GLU A 96 -13.96 -4.79 13.84
CA GLU A 96 -14.88 -5.92 13.95
C GLU A 96 -16.33 -5.50 13.67
N GLY A 97 -16.99 -6.23 12.77
CA GLY A 97 -18.37 -5.96 12.36
C GLY A 97 -18.58 -4.76 11.42
N GLN A 98 -17.56 -3.92 11.16
CA GLN A 98 -17.71 -2.73 10.31
C GLN A 98 -18.09 -3.09 8.88
N SER A 99 -17.45 -4.09 8.28
CA SER A 99 -17.78 -4.58 6.93
C SER A 99 -19.25 -5.02 6.84
N LYS A 100 -19.75 -5.76 7.84
CA LYS A 100 -21.14 -6.24 7.88
C LYS A 100 -22.14 -5.09 8.04
N SER A 101 -21.77 -4.01 8.74
CA SER A 101 -22.60 -2.82 8.85
C SER A 101 -22.74 -2.12 7.50
N LEU A 102 -21.62 -1.92 6.80
CA LEU A 102 -21.60 -1.29 5.48
C LEU A 102 -22.36 -2.11 4.44
N GLU A 103 -22.20 -3.43 4.46
CA GLU A 103 -22.91 -4.34 3.56
C GLU A 103 -24.44 -4.25 3.74
N LYS A 104 -24.92 -4.12 4.99
CA LYS A 104 -26.36 -3.91 5.26
C LYS A 104 -26.90 -2.59 4.69
N GLU A 105 -26.07 -1.56 4.63
CA GLU A 105 -26.45 -0.24 4.11
C GLU A 105 -26.40 -0.22 2.57
N ASN A 106 -25.35 -0.80 2.00
CA ASN A 106 -25.13 -0.90 0.56
C ASN A 106 -24.32 -2.16 0.25
N ASN A 107 -24.93 -3.19 -0.35
CA ASN A 107 -24.23 -4.43 -0.74
C ASN A 107 -23.09 -4.19 -1.76
N GLU A 108 -23.08 -3.07 -2.48
CA GLU A 108 -22.09 -2.73 -3.51
C GLU A 108 -21.02 -1.74 -3.01
N TRP A 109 -20.97 -1.45 -1.70
CA TRP A 109 -20.10 -0.42 -1.12
C TRP A 109 -18.60 -0.54 -1.47
N MET A 110 -18.12 -1.74 -1.80
CA MET A 110 -16.72 -1.99 -2.19
C MET A 110 -16.41 -1.73 -3.67
N ILE A 111 -17.41 -1.51 -4.52
CA ILE A 111 -17.21 -1.39 -5.98
C ILE A 111 -17.68 -0.05 -6.56
N THR A 112 -18.47 0.75 -5.81
CA THR A 112 -18.98 2.04 -6.30
C THR A 112 -17.93 3.15 -6.33
N GLY A 113 -16.89 3.08 -5.49
CA GLY A 113 -15.91 4.17 -5.34
C GLY A 113 -16.35 5.31 -4.43
N GLU A 114 -17.50 5.17 -3.75
CA GLU A 114 -18.06 6.18 -2.82
C GLU A 114 -17.34 6.19 -1.47
N PHE A 115 -16.80 5.04 -1.07
CA PHE A 115 -16.04 4.88 0.16
C PHE A 115 -14.54 5.05 -0.10
N GLY A 116 -13.80 5.44 0.92
CA GLY A 116 -12.36 5.61 0.82
C GLY A 116 -11.63 5.33 2.13
N THR A 117 -10.35 5.00 2.00
CA THR A 117 -9.46 4.76 3.13
C THR A 117 -8.19 5.58 3.01
N ILE A 118 -7.70 6.01 4.18
CA ILE A 118 -6.36 6.56 4.37
C ILE A 118 -5.67 5.63 5.36
N GLN A 119 -4.71 4.84 4.88
CA GLN A 119 -4.00 3.86 5.70
C GLN A 119 -2.51 4.17 5.72
N PHE A 120 -1.95 4.29 6.92
CA PHE A 120 -0.56 4.63 7.15
C PHE A 120 0.18 3.46 7.81
N ALA A 121 1.40 3.19 7.34
CA ALA A 121 2.31 2.26 7.98
C ALA A 121 3.68 2.93 8.17
N ALA A 122 4.03 3.23 9.42
CA ALA A 122 5.32 3.79 9.80
C ALA A 122 6.43 2.76 9.61
N LYS A 123 7.53 3.17 8.98
CA LYS A 123 8.71 2.33 8.73
C LYS A 123 9.05 1.56 10.02
N CYS A 124 9.19 0.25 9.92
CA CYS A 124 9.74 -0.51 11.02
C CYS A 124 11.21 -0.15 11.14
N ASP A 125 11.58 0.58 12.19
CA ASP A 125 12.98 0.70 12.57
C ASP A 125 13.44 -0.70 12.96
N CYS A 126 14.29 -1.30 12.14
CA CYS A 126 15.06 -2.45 12.58
C CYS A 126 15.97 -1.95 13.71
N PHE A 127 15.59 -2.24 14.96
CA PHE A 127 16.57 -2.31 16.03
C PHE A 127 17.65 -3.28 15.54
N HIS A 128 18.83 -2.77 15.19
CA HIS A 128 20.04 -3.57 15.21
C HIS A 128 20.15 -4.07 16.64
N ASN A 129 19.70 -5.29 16.92
CA ASN A 129 20.29 -6.07 17.98
C ASN A 129 21.70 -6.44 17.49
N SER A 130 22.63 -5.50 17.62
CA SER A 130 23.99 -5.85 17.96
C SER A 130 23.93 -6.43 19.37
N ASP A 131 23.76 -7.74 19.46
CA ASP A 131 24.21 -8.58 20.58
C ASP A 131 23.85 -10.04 20.27
N ARG A 132 24.80 -10.72 19.63
CA ARG A 132 25.27 -12.09 19.91
C ARG A 132 26.56 -12.36 19.15
#